data_AF-A0A7V8N222-F1
#
_entry.id   AF-A0A7V8N222-F1
#
_cell.length_a   1.000
_cell.length_b   1.000
_cell.length_c   1.000
_cell.angle_alpha   90.00
_cell.angle_beta   90.00
_cell.angle_gamma   90.00
#
_symmetry.space_group_name_H-M   'P 1'
#
loop_
_entity.id
_entity.type
_entity.pdbx_description
1 polymer ?
#
loop_
_entity_poly.entity_id
_entity_poly.type
_entity_poly.pdbx_seq_one_letter_code
_entity_poly.pdbx_strand_id
1 'polypeptide(L)'
;MVKRDLYRNILIGLIIVAVLTILRLFVLEPIRIHNNNMAPILPKKTQVFAIKRTQLDNLDLVAYRHNGKKYVGRIIGTPGQSVVAMDNIVYVDQKILKEPYIKKNQTTYLKTHDEDFTTDFRQDKLGKDSYWILNDVRDVLDDSRKFGAIPKKDILGELKFKYAPISDFGFVENDEAKIENGFENK
;
A
#
# COMPACT_ATOMS: atom_id res chain seq x y z
N MET A 1 34.15 4.95 -40.44
CA MET A 1 34.12 5.05 -38.96
C MET A 1 32.71 5.27 -38.41
N VAL A 2 31.93 6.23 -38.95
CA VAL A 2 30.58 6.62 -38.49
C VAL A 2 29.53 5.49 -38.41
N LYS A 3 29.49 4.55 -39.37
CA LYS A 3 28.45 3.50 -39.40
C LYS A 3 28.53 2.52 -38.21
N ARG A 4 29.73 2.21 -37.73
CA ARG A 4 29.94 1.29 -36.58
C ARG A 4 29.46 1.91 -35.27
N ASP A 5 29.72 3.20 -35.08
CA ASP A 5 29.23 3.95 -33.92
C ASP A 5 27.70 4.11 -33.94
N LEU A 6 27.12 4.27 -35.13
CA LEU A 6 25.66 4.30 -35.32
C LEU A 6 25.00 2.97 -34.92
N TYR A 7 25.49 1.83 -35.42
CA TYR A 7 24.95 0.51 -35.05
C TYR A 7 25.10 0.23 -33.56
N ARG A 8 26.25 0.60 -32.96
CA ARG A 8 26.47 0.46 -31.51
C ARG A 8 25.44 1.25 -30.71
N ASN A 9 25.19 2.51 -31.06
CA ASN A 9 24.25 3.37 -30.35
C ASN A 9 22.80 2.88 -30.52
N ILE A 10 22.42 2.40 -31.70
CA ILE A 10 21.10 1.78 -31.94
C ILE A 10 20.94 0.52 -31.08
N LEU A 11 21.95 -0.35 -31.05
CA LEU A 11 21.92 -1.57 -30.25
C LEU A 11 21.78 -1.25 -28.74
N ILE A 12 22.54 -0.28 -28.24
CA ILE A 12 22.43 0.19 -26.85
C ILE A 12 21.02 0.71 -26.56
N GLY A 13 20.45 1.52 -27.46
CA GLY A 13 19.09 2.03 -27.32
C GLY A 13 18.06 0.91 -27.25
N LEU A 14 18.17 -0.11 -28.11
CA LEU A 14 17.29 -1.28 -28.10
C LEU A 14 17.40 -2.07 -26.78
N ILE A 15 18.62 -2.26 -26.28
CA ILE A 15 18.86 -2.92 -24.99
C ILE A 15 18.18 -2.16 -23.86
N ILE A 16 18.33 -0.83 -23.81
CA ILE A 16 17.69 0.01 -22.78
C ILE A 16 16.16 -0.13 -22.85
N VAL A 17 15.57 -0.02 -24.04
CA VAL A 17 14.11 -0.17 -24.21
C VAL A 17 13.64 -1.56 -23.78
N ALA A 18 14.38 -2.61 -24.12
CA ALA A 18 14.08 -3.98 -23.71
C ALA A 18 14.13 -4.12 -22.18
N VAL A 19 15.17 -3.61 -21.54
CA VAL A 19 15.32 -3.63 -20.07
C VAL A 19 14.18 -2.88 -19.39
N LEU A 20 13.85 -1.66 -19.84
CA LEU A 20 12.75 -0.87 -19.27
C LEU A 20 11.40 -1.58 -19.45
N THR A 21 11.21 -2.26 -20.57
CA THR A 21 9.99 -3.06 -20.82
C THR A 21 9.92 -4.25 -19.87
N ILE A 22 11.01 -4.98 -19.67
CA ILE A 22 11.08 -6.10 -18.73
C ILE A 22 10.80 -5.61 -17.30
N LEU A 23 11.43 -4.52 -16.87
CA LEU A 23 11.18 -3.93 -15.55
C LEU A 23 9.70 -3.58 -15.36
N ARG A 24 9.07 -2.94 -16.34
CA ARG A 24 7.64 -2.62 -16.30
C ARG A 24 6.74 -3.86 -16.25
N LEU A 25 7.07 -4.91 -16.99
CA LEU A 25 6.23 -6.11 -17.04
C LEU A 25 6.34 -6.93 -15.76
N PHE A 26 7.55 -7.11 -15.24
CA PHE A 26 7.82 -8.10 -14.19
C PHE A 26 8.09 -7.52 -12.80
N VAL A 27 8.54 -6.26 -12.71
CA VAL A 27 9.04 -5.69 -11.44
C VAL A 27 8.19 -4.52 -10.97
N LEU A 28 7.85 -3.57 -11.84
CA LEU A 28 7.22 -2.30 -11.46
C LEU A 28 5.83 -2.15 -12.07
N GLU A 29 4.82 -1.87 -11.25
CA GLU A 29 3.50 -1.44 -11.69
C GLU A 29 3.33 0.06 -11.38
N PRO A 30 3.15 0.94 -12.39
CA PRO A 30 2.83 2.34 -12.14
C PRO A 30 1.37 2.45 -11.64
N ILE A 31 1.19 3.09 -10.49
CA ILE A 31 -0.10 3.34 -9.85
C ILE A 31 -0.30 4.84 -9.73
N ARG A 32 -1.51 5.31 -10.07
CA ARG A 32 -1.94 6.69 -9.87
C ARG A 32 -2.99 6.74 -8.77
N ILE A 33 -2.79 7.59 -7.77
CA ILE A 33 -3.72 7.78 -6.67
C ILE A 33 -4.86 8.72 -7.12
N HIS A 34 -6.09 8.24 -7.07
CA HIS A 34 -7.27 8.95 -7.59
C HIS A 34 -8.10 9.65 -6.51
N ASN A 35 -7.99 9.22 -5.27
CA ASN A 35 -8.74 9.70 -4.10
C ASN A 35 -7.76 10.02 -2.95
N ASN A 36 -8.28 10.45 -1.80
CA ASN A 36 -7.49 10.82 -0.62
C ASN A 36 -7.52 9.74 0.47
N ASN A 37 -7.91 8.50 0.16
CA ASN A 37 -8.09 7.43 1.16
C ASN A 37 -6.79 7.05 1.91
N MET A 38 -5.64 7.41 1.35
CA MET A 38 -4.31 7.20 1.95
C MET A 38 -3.62 8.52 2.33
N ALA A 39 -4.36 9.62 2.49
CA ALA A 39 -3.78 10.87 2.98
C ALA A 39 -3.40 10.75 4.48
N PRO A 40 -2.29 11.38 4.92
CA PRO A 40 -1.43 12.29 4.16
C PRO A 40 -0.28 11.60 3.39
N ILE A 41 -0.03 10.30 3.61
CA ILE A 41 1.16 9.60 3.06
C ILE A 41 1.14 9.51 1.53
N LEU A 42 -0.05 9.29 0.96
CA LEU A 42 -0.29 9.18 -0.47
C LEU A 42 -1.50 10.05 -0.85
N PRO A 43 -1.30 11.36 -1.04
CA PRO A 43 -2.37 12.26 -1.42
C PRO A 43 -2.84 12.03 -2.87
N LYS A 44 -4.02 12.56 -3.20
CA LYS A 44 -4.57 12.48 -4.57
C LYS A 44 -3.59 13.06 -5.60
N LYS A 45 -3.55 12.43 -6.77
CA LYS A 45 -2.66 12.71 -7.92
C LYS A 45 -1.22 12.23 -7.75
N THR A 46 -0.81 11.71 -6.59
CA THR A 46 0.49 11.06 -6.45
C THR A 46 0.60 9.87 -7.40
N GLN A 47 1.79 9.69 -7.98
CA GLN A 47 2.11 8.55 -8.82
C GLN A 47 3.23 7.76 -8.17
N VAL A 48 3.01 6.46 -8.00
CA VAL A 48 3.85 5.57 -7.21
C VAL A 48 4.13 4.30 -7.99
N PHE A 49 5.34 3.76 -7.88
CA PHE A 49 5.62 2.41 -8.33
C PHE A 49 5.29 1.41 -7.23
N ALA A 50 4.44 0.45 -7.59
CA ALA A 50 4.27 -0.77 -6.82
C ALA A 50 5.29 -1.81 -7.27
N ILE A 51 6.04 -2.39 -6.35
CA ILE A 51 6.99 -3.47 -6.62
C ILE A 51 6.26 -4.80 -6.55
N LYS A 52 6.31 -5.53 -7.66
CA LYS A 52 5.70 -6.85 -7.80
C LYS A 52 6.52 -7.89 -7.03
N ARG A 53 5.84 -8.93 -6.54
CA ARG A 53 6.47 -10.15 -5.96
C ARG A 53 7.37 -9.88 -4.75
N THR A 54 7.10 -8.83 -3.98
CA THR A 54 7.72 -8.65 -2.67
C THR A 54 7.07 -9.58 -1.65
N GLN A 55 7.80 -9.89 -0.58
CA GLN A 55 7.15 -10.38 0.63
C GLN A 55 6.27 -9.24 1.17
N LEU A 56 5.04 -9.58 1.53
CA LEU A 56 4.06 -8.63 2.02
C LEU A 56 3.85 -8.90 3.50
N ASP A 57 4.16 -7.91 4.31
CA ASP A 57 4.15 -7.98 5.75
C ASP A 57 3.18 -6.94 6.34
N ASN A 58 3.01 -6.97 7.66
CA ASN A 58 2.17 -6.01 8.36
C ASN A 58 2.66 -4.57 8.09
N LEU A 59 1.68 -3.68 7.96
CA LEU A 59 1.82 -2.24 7.71
C LEU A 59 2.34 -1.86 6.32
N ASP A 60 2.60 -2.80 5.42
CA ASP A 60 2.94 -2.49 4.03
C ASP A 60 1.82 -1.73 3.32
N LEU A 61 2.21 -0.73 2.53
CA LEU A 61 1.31 -0.03 1.62
C LEU A 61 1.26 -0.80 0.31
N VAL A 62 0.07 -1.13 -0.16
CA VAL A 62 -0.10 -1.97 -1.35
C VAL A 62 -1.14 -1.39 -2.30
N ALA A 63 -0.93 -1.66 -3.59
CA ALA A 63 -1.99 -1.56 -4.58
C ALA A 63 -2.64 -2.93 -4.77
N TYR A 64 -3.96 -2.97 -4.86
CA TYR A 64 -4.71 -4.22 -5.05
C TYR A 64 -5.90 -4.02 -5.97
N ARG A 65 -6.49 -5.13 -6.43
CA ARG A 65 -7.68 -5.13 -7.28
C ARG A 65 -8.88 -5.65 -6.49
N HIS A 66 -10.03 -5.01 -6.67
CA HIS A 66 -11.31 -5.54 -6.21
C HIS A 66 -12.36 -5.23 -7.26
N ASN A 67 -13.11 -6.24 -7.72
CA ASN A 67 -14.14 -6.12 -8.76
C ASN A 67 -13.70 -5.32 -10.01
N GLY A 68 -12.48 -5.63 -10.50
CA GLY A 68 -11.91 -5.00 -11.69
C GLY A 68 -11.35 -3.58 -11.48
N LYS A 69 -11.54 -2.97 -10.30
CA LYS A 69 -11.01 -1.64 -9.97
C LYS A 69 -9.73 -1.75 -9.14
N LYS A 70 -8.82 -0.78 -9.30
CA LYS A 70 -7.58 -0.67 -8.52
C LYS A 70 -7.82 0.19 -7.27
N TYR A 71 -7.31 -0.28 -6.15
CA TYR A 71 -7.34 0.39 -4.86
C TYR A 71 -5.93 0.45 -4.29
N VAL A 72 -5.74 1.30 -3.29
CA VAL A 72 -4.55 1.35 -2.46
C VAL A 72 -4.98 1.27 -1.01
N GLY A 73 -4.16 0.65 -0.18
CA GLY A 73 -4.44 0.48 1.24
C GLY A 73 -3.21 -0.01 1.98
N ARG A 74 -3.36 -0.17 3.28
CA ARG A 74 -2.33 -0.68 4.18
C ARG A 74 -2.69 -2.06 4.70
N ILE A 75 -1.75 -3.00 4.63
CA ILE A 75 -1.92 -4.33 5.22
C ILE A 75 -1.94 -4.17 6.74
N ILE A 76 -3.06 -4.55 7.35
CA ILE A 76 -3.21 -4.59 8.80
C ILE A 76 -3.02 -6.02 9.31
N GLY A 77 -3.53 -7.01 8.59
CA GLY A 77 -3.39 -8.43 8.90
C GLY A 77 -2.84 -9.23 7.73
N THR A 78 -1.93 -10.16 8.04
CA THR A 78 -1.30 -11.11 7.10
C THR A 78 -1.88 -12.53 7.30
N PRO A 79 -1.61 -13.49 6.38
CA PRO A 79 -2.18 -14.82 6.47
C PRO A 79 -2.00 -15.49 7.84
N GLY A 80 -3.09 -16.06 8.38
CA GLY A 80 -3.11 -16.72 9.69
C GLY A 80 -3.35 -15.80 10.89
N GLN A 81 -3.22 -14.49 10.73
CA GLN A 81 -3.52 -13.51 11.78
C GLN A 81 -5.02 -13.23 11.89
N SER A 82 -5.44 -12.82 13.08
CA SER A 82 -6.77 -12.26 13.36
C SER A 82 -6.68 -10.74 13.51
N VAL A 83 -7.73 -10.03 13.08
CA VAL A 83 -7.81 -8.57 13.17
C VAL A 83 -9.15 -8.15 13.76
N VAL A 84 -9.12 -7.34 14.80
CA VAL A 84 -10.32 -6.80 15.45
C VAL A 84 -10.16 -5.30 15.59
N ALA A 85 -11.21 -4.53 15.33
CA ALA A 85 -11.28 -3.14 15.75
C ALA A 85 -12.44 -2.98 16.73
N MET A 86 -12.17 -2.29 17.83
CA MET A 86 -13.14 -1.95 18.87
C MET A 86 -12.73 -0.62 19.51
N ASP A 87 -13.67 0.32 19.67
CA ASP A 87 -13.44 1.62 20.32
C ASP A 87 -12.26 2.39 19.71
N ASN A 88 -12.17 2.44 18.38
CA ASN A 88 -11.05 3.02 17.61
C ASN A 88 -9.68 2.35 17.75
N ILE A 89 -9.58 1.22 18.44
CA ILE A 89 -8.33 0.50 18.63
C ILE A 89 -8.32 -0.74 17.74
N VAL A 90 -7.28 -0.89 16.92
CA VAL A 90 -7.05 -2.09 16.13
C VAL A 90 -6.17 -3.07 16.91
N TYR A 91 -6.55 -4.34 16.88
CA TYR A 91 -5.84 -5.45 17.47
C TYR A 91 -5.44 -6.45 16.38
N VAL A 92 -4.18 -6.88 16.38
CA VAL A 92 -3.68 -7.98 15.53
C VAL A 92 -3.23 -9.10 16.46
N ASP A 93 -3.84 -10.27 16.33
CA ASP A 93 -3.64 -11.41 17.25
C ASP A 93 -3.74 -11.01 18.73
N GLN A 94 -4.80 -10.28 19.06
CA GLN A 94 -5.12 -9.80 20.42
C GLN A 94 -4.12 -8.78 21.00
N LYS A 95 -3.15 -8.32 20.21
CA LYS A 95 -2.21 -7.26 20.60
C LYS A 95 -2.63 -5.94 19.95
N ILE A 96 -2.55 -4.86 20.71
CA ILE A 96 -2.82 -3.50 20.20
C ILE A 96 -1.83 -3.20 19.07
N LEU A 97 -2.37 -2.79 17.93
CA LEU A 97 -1.62 -2.23 16.81
C LEU A 97 -1.48 -0.73 17.04
N LYS A 98 -0.24 -0.24 17.16
CA LYS A 98 0.03 1.20 17.20
C LYS A 98 -0.04 1.77 15.80
N GLU A 99 -0.87 2.80 15.60
CA GLU A 99 -1.10 3.41 14.29
C GLU A 99 -0.70 4.90 14.28
N PRO A 100 0.59 5.25 14.43
CA PRO A 100 1.02 6.66 14.45
C PRO A 100 0.64 7.42 13.17
N TYR A 101 0.58 6.70 12.04
CA TYR A 101 0.26 7.22 10.71
C TYR A 101 -1.18 7.74 10.56
N ILE A 102 -2.13 7.35 11.43
CA ILE A 102 -3.52 7.87 11.39
C ILE A 102 -3.86 8.84 12.52
N LYS A 103 -2.99 9.04 13.52
CA LYS A 103 -3.28 9.88 14.71
C LYS A 103 -3.81 11.25 14.36
N LYS A 104 -3.22 11.90 13.34
CA LYS A 104 -3.65 13.23 12.88
C LYS A 104 -5.06 13.20 12.26
N ASN A 105 -5.35 12.20 11.44
CA ASN A 105 -6.67 12.03 10.82
C ASN A 105 -7.73 11.77 11.89
N GLN A 106 -7.45 10.85 12.81
CA GLN A 106 -8.32 10.53 13.94
C GLN A 106 -8.61 11.76 14.82
N THR A 107 -7.58 12.49 15.22
CA THR A 107 -7.74 13.71 16.03
C THR A 107 -8.55 14.78 15.32
N THR A 108 -8.44 14.86 13.98
CA THR A 108 -9.21 15.82 13.19
C THR A 108 -10.67 15.39 13.08
N TYR A 109 -10.92 14.10 12.83
CA TYR A 109 -12.26 13.53 12.70
C TYR A 109 -13.08 13.67 13.99
N LEU A 110 -12.51 13.30 15.13
CA LEU A 110 -13.16 13.33 16.45
C LEU A 110 -13.45 14.74 16.98
N LYS A 111 -13.01 15.80 16.29
CA LYS A 111 -13.40 17.19 16.62
C LYS A 111 -14.78 17.54 16.08
N THR A 112 -15.27 16.83 15.07
CA THR A 112 -16.51 17.17 14.36
C THR A 112 -17.48 15.99 14.25
N HIS A 113 -17.13 14.84 14.82
CA HIS A 113 -17.95 13.62 14.81
C HIS A 113 -17.93 12.97 16.19
N ASP A 114 -19.09 12.49 16.62
CA ASP A 114 -19.26 11.72 17.86
C ASP A 114 -19.10 10.20 17.64
N GLU A 115 -19.00 9.77 16.38
CA GLU A 115 -18.82 8.37 15.98
C GLU A 115 -17.33 7.96 16.01
N ASP A 116 -17.09 6.64 16.04
CA ASP A 116 -15.74 6.10 15.91
C ASP A 116 -15.11 6.42 14.56
N PHE A 117 -13.88 6.92 14.60
CA PHE A 117 -13.04 7.08 13.42
C PHE A 117 -12.74 5.73 12.75
N THR A 118 -12.37 4.71 13.51
CA THR A 118 -12.26 3.33 13.00
C THR A 118 -13.50 2.57 13.44
N THR A 119 -14.43 2.36 12.51
CA THR A 119 -15.61 1.51 12.72
C THR A 119 -15.24 0.13 13.22
N ASP A 120 -15.99 -0.36 14.20
CA ASP A 120 -15.83 -1.70 14.76
C ASP A 120 -16.00 -2.80 13.71
N PHE A 121 -15.11 -3.79 13.78
CA PHE A 121 -15.19 -4.99 12.96
C PHE A 121 -14.46 -6.15 13.63
N ARG A 122 -14.82 -7.36 13.20
CA ARG A 122 -14.11 -8.58 13.60
C ARG A 122 -13.80 -9.42 12.37
N GLN A 123 -12.53 -9.69 12.17
CA GLN A 123 -12.01 -10.69 11.25
C GLN A 123 -11.27 -11.74 12.07
N ASP A 124 -11.79 -12.96 12.10
CA ASP A 124 -11.07 -14.10 12.67
C ASP A 124 -9.85 -14.45 11.79
N LYS A 125 -9.23 -15.62 12.00
CA LYS A 125 -8.00 -15.97 11.29
C LYS A 125 -8.14 -15.86 9.77
N LEU A 126 -7.28 -15.06 9.17
CA LEU A 126 -7.15 -14.92 7.73
C LEU A 126 -6.70 -16.24 7.10
N GLY A 127 -7.30 -16.58 5.96
CA GLY A 127 -6.91 -17.75 5.18
C GLY A 127 -5.47 -17.67 4.67
N LYS A 128 -4.94 -18.82 4.25
CA LYS A 128 -3.67 -18.89 3.51
C LYS A 128 -3.79 -17.99 2.27
N ASP A 129 -2.86 -17.05 2.08
CA ASP A 129 -2.88 -16.07 1.00
C ASP A 129 -4.02 -15.02 1.04
N SER A 130 -4.51 -14.67 2.22
CA SER A 130 -5.47 -13.57 2.39
C SER A 130 -4.94 -12.48 3.32
N TYR A 131 -5.23 -11.22 2.99
CA TYR A 131 -4.76 -10.05 3.72
C TYR A 131 -5.95 -9.18 4.15
N TRP A 132 -5.87 -8.61 5.35
CA TRP A 132 -6.80 -7.58 5.80
C TRP A 132 -6.19 -6.22 5.54
N ILE A 133 -6.84 -5.40 4.70
CA ILE A 133 -6.29 -4.14 4.22
C ILE A 133 -7.24 -3.00 4.60
N LEU A 134 -6.72 -1.96 5.25
CA LEU A 134 -7.49 -0.76 5.61
C LEU A 134 -6.96 0.49 4.91
N ASN A 135 -7.85 1.47 4.72
CA ASN A 135 -7.47 2.83 4.36
C ASN A 135 -6.90 3.59 5.57
N ASP A 136 -5.97 4.53 5.35
CA ASP A 136 -5.43 5.39 6.41
C ASP A 136 -6.43 6.51 6.78
N VAL A 137 -7.28 6.92 5.83
CA VAL A 137 -8.47 7.74 6.11
C VAL A 137 -9.65 6.80 6.32
N ARG A 138 -10.00 6.58 7.59
CA ARG A 138 -10.89 5.50 8.03
C ARG A 138 -12.37 5.75 7.74
N ASP A 139 -12.77 6.99 7.46
CA ASP A 139 -14.11 7.34 6.98
C ASP A 139 -14.40 6.77 5.56
N VAL A 140 -13.38 6.47 4.77
CA VAL A 140 -13.51 5.81 3.47
C VAL A 140 -13.55 4.29 3.65
N LEU A 141 -14.74 3.70 3.53
CA LEU A 141 -15.00 2.27 3.77
C LEU A 141 -14.73 1.35 2.57
N ASP A 142 -14.21 1.86 1.45
CA ASP A 142 -13.81 1.05 0.30
C ASP A 142 -12.47 0.35 0.58
N ASP A 143 -12.49 -0.58 1.55
CA ASP A 143 -11.39 -1.43 1.99
C ASP A 143 -11.94 -2.77 2.55
N SER A 144 -11.11 -3.56 3.26
CA SER A 144 -11.52 -4.88 3.76
C SER A 144 -12.75 -4.87 4.68
N ARG A 145 -13.09 -3.75 5.34
CA ARG A 145 -14.32 -3.66 6.14
C ARG A 145 -15.57 -3.92 5.31
N LYS A 146 -15.53 -3.54 4.02
CA LYS A 146 -16.60 -3.76 3.05
C LYS A 146 -16.32 -4.91 2.09
N PHE A 147 -15.06 -5.09 1.70
CA PHE A 147 -14.65 -6.06 0.68
C PHE A 147 -14.35 -7.45 1.23
N GLY A 148 -14.16 -7.56 2.55
CA GLY A 148 -13.57 -8.74 3.19
C GLY A 148 -12.06 -8.84 2.96
N ALA A 149 -11.52 -10.00 3.28
CA ALA A 149 -10.10 -10.28 3.09
C ALA A 149 -9.73 -10.26 1.59
N ILE A 150 -8.62 -9.61 1.27
CA ILE A 150 -8.11 -9.46 -0.09
C ILE A 150 -7.16 -10.62 -0.40
N PRO A 151 -7.41 -11.42 -1.45
CA PRO A 151 -6.51 -12.49 -1.86
C PRO A 151 -5.15 -11.95 -2.34
N LYS A 152 -4.07 -12.65 -2.02
CA LYS A 152 -2.69 -12.31 -2.46
C LYS A 152 -2.58 -12.09 -3.96
N LYS A 153 -3.28 -12.90 -4.75
CA LYS A 153 -3.31 -12.81 -6.22
C LYS A 153 -3.87 -11.48 -6.74
N ASP A 154 -4.68 -10.79 -5.94
CA ASP A 154 -5.28 -9.52 -6.29
C ASP A 154 -4.41 -8.34 -5.85
N ILE A 155 -3.36 -8.59 -5.07
CA ILE A 155 -2.35 -7.57 -4.72
C ILE A 155 -1.40 -7.39 -5.90
N LEU A 156 -1.32 -6.15 -6.39
CA LEU A 156 -0.52 -5.76 -7.55
C LEU A 156 0.95 -5.51 -7.17
N GLY A 157 1.21 -5.14 -5.92
CA GLY A 157 2.55 -4.92 -5.39
C GLY A 157 2.58 -3.93 -4.23
N GLU A 158 3.75 -3.85 -3.60
CA GLU A 158 4.04 -2.94 -2.48
C GLU A 158 4.47 -1.56 -2.99
N LEU A 159 3.85 -0.51 -2.48
CA LEU A 159 4.08 0.88 -2.85
C LEU A 159 5.34 1.42 -2.16
N LYS A 160 6.46 1.51 -2.89
CA LYS A 160 7.75 1.94 -2.32
C LYS A 160 8.25 3.29 -2.77
N PHE A 161 7.86 3.75 -3.97
CA PHE A 161 8.54 4.88 -4.59
C PHE A 161 7.60 5.84 -5.31
N LYS A 162 7.50 7.06 -4.81
CA LYS A 162 6.77 8.17 -5.43
C LYS A 162 7.64 8.78 -6.52
N TYR A 163 7.14 8.81 -7.75
CA TYR A 163 7.86 9.38 -8.90
C TYR A 163 7.22 10.67 -9.42
N ALA A 164 6.01 11.01 -8.99
CA ALA A 164 5.39 12.30 -9.26
C ALA A 164 4.33 12.67 -8.19
N PRO A 165 4.11 13.96 -7.89
CA PRO A 165 4.81 15.13 -8.44
C PRO A 165 6.29 15.17 -8.02
N ILE A 166 7.15 15.83 -8.80
CA ILE A 166 8.61 15.89 -8.53
C ILE A 166 8.90 16.52 -7.16
N SER A 167 8.03 17.42 -6.69
CA SER A 167 8.12 18.04 -5.35
C SER A 167 7.99 17.05 -4.19
N ASP A 168 7.47 15.85 -4.44
CA ASP A 168 7.27 14.78 -3.46
C ASP A 168 7.88 13.46 -3.97
N PHE A 169 8.95 13.57 -4.76
CA PHE A 169 9.69 12.44 -5.30
C PHE A 169 10.54 11.79 -4.22
N GLY A 170 10.45 10.46 -4.08
CA GLY A 170 11.24 9.74 -3.09
C GLY A 170 10.59 8.43 -2.65
N PHE A 171 11.19 7.82 -1.64
CA PHE A 171 10.64 6.62 -1.03
C PHE A 171 9.38 6.94 -0.22
N VAL A 172 8.51 5.94 -0.10
CA VAL A 172 7.34 6.01 0.78
C VAL A 172 7.82 5.72 2.20
N GLU A 173 7.79 6.72 3.08
CA GLU A 173 8.22 6.61 4.47
C GLU A 173 7.16 5.86 5.30
N ASN A 174 7.53 4.73 5.89
CA ASN A 174 6.60 3.89 6.66
C ASN A 174 7.23 3.15 7.86
N ASP A 175 8.48 3.47 8.19
CA ASP A 175 9.26 2.64 9.09
C ASP A 175 8.86 2.83 10.55
N GLU A 176 8.47 4.04 10.96
CA GLU A 176 8.06 4.36 12.34
C GLU A 176 6.98 3.40 12.86
N ALA A 177 5.94 3.17 12.05
CA ALA A 177 4.84 2.30 12.44
C ALA A 177 5.29 0.83 12.55
N LYS A 178 6.21 0.38 11.69
CA LYS A 178 6.77 -0.98 11.76
C LYS A 178 7.64 -1.16 13.00
N ILE A 179 8.51 -0.20 13.27
CA ILE A 179 9.40 -0.16 14.45
C ILE A 179 8.56 -0.23 15.73
N GLU A 180 7.56 0.64 15.87
CA GLU A 180 6.73 0.73 17.08
C GLU A 180 5.97 -0.57 17.44
N ASN A 181 5.69 -1.39 16.42
CA ASN A 181 4.97 -2.65 16.53
C ASN A 181 5.89 -3.90 16.46
N GLY A 182 7.19 -3.72 16.25
CA GLY A 182 8.14 -4.84 16.11
C GLY A 182 7.96 -5.65 14.82
N PHE A 183 7.47 -5.03 13.75
CA PHE A 183 7.33 -5.61 12.41
C PHE A 183 8.51 -5.31 11.49
N GLU A 184 9.64 -4.86 12.04
CA GLU A 184 10.84 -4.61 11.24
C GLU A 184 11.30 -5.89 10.53
N ASN A 185 11.64 -5.74 9.26
CA ASN A 185 12.27 -6.80 8.49
C ASN A 185 13.62 -7.13 9.13
N LYS A 186 13.79 -8.37 9.60
CA LYS A 186 15.14 -8.93 9.84
C LYS A 186 15.88 -9.14 8.52
#